data_AF-A0A1F2KHA2-F1
#
_entry.id   AF-A0A1F2KHA2-F1
#
_cell.length_a   1.000
_cell.length_b   1.000
_cell.length_c   1.000
_cell.angle_alpha   90.00
_cell.angle_beta   90.00
_cell.angle_gamma   90.00
#
_symmetry.space_group_name_H-M   'P 1'
#
loop_
_entity.id
_entity.type
_entity.pdbx_description
1 polymer ?
#
loop_
_entity_poly.entity_id
_entity_poly.type
_entity_poly.pdbx_seq_one_letter_code
_entity_poly.pdbx_strand_id
1 'polypeptide(L)'
;MRTLKSKFVAGVTALVLLFGAFYLVKASQSSPESIVAPKVLVTQWFEFTGSSSDSPTDPTKYRAIEEGEPMPTCNPGDQVCALKATVDSNGQPIIDSTLQNEIQNATSSQQHSANVRVRD
;
A
#
# COMPACT_ATOMS: atom_id res chain seq x y z
N MET A 1 -35.61 -63.95 28.39
CA MET A 1 -35.86 -62.95 27.32
C MET A 1 -34.69 -61.98 27.26
N ARG A 2 -34.02 -61.94 26.10
CA ARG A 2 -33.24 -60.84 25.49
C ARG A 2 -32.33 -59.96 26.35
N THR A 3 -31.04 -60.30 26.26
CA THR A 3 -29.86 -59.43 26.28
C THR A 3 -29.93 -58.36 25.16
N LEU A 4 -30.18 -57.07 25.42
CA LEU A 4 -29.98 -56.02 24.40
C LEU A 4 -30.09 -54.56 24.92
N LYS A 5 -29.35 -54.13 25.97
CA LYS A 5 -29.41 -52.71 26.40
C LYS A 5 -28.09 -52.01 26.73
N SER A 6 -26.95 -52.69 26.77
CA SER A 6 -25.74 -52.14 27.40
C SER A 6 -24.62 -51.64 26.46
N LYS A 7 -24.74 -51.73 25.13
CA LYS A 7 -23.63 -51.39 24.21
C LYS A 7 -23.77 -50.10 23.40
N PHE A 8 -24.89 -49.38 23.51
CA PHE A 8 -25.12 -48.15 22.73
C PHE A 8 -24.60 -46.87 23.39
N VAL A 9 -24.43 -46.85 24.72
CA VAL A 9 -24.08 -45.60 25.44
C VAL A 9 -22.60 -45.24 25.30
N ALA A 10 -21.69 -46.22 25.22
CA ALA A 10 -20.25 -45.95 25.13
C ALA A 10 -19.78 -45.47 23.74
N GLY A 11 -20.51 -45.80 22.66
CA GLY A 11 -20.14 -45.41 21.29
C GLY A 11 -20.44 -43.95 20.97
N VAL A 12 -21.50 -43.39 21.57
CA VAL A 12 -21.95 -42.03 21.29
C VAL A 12 -21.06 -40.99 21.97
N THR A 13 -20.54 -41.27 23.17
CA THR A 13 -19.64 -40.36 23.91
C THR A 13 -18.29 -40.16 23.22
N ALA A 14 -17.75 -41.21 22.58
CA ALA A 14 -16.49 -41.13 21.85
C ALA A 14 -16.61 -40.31 20.54
N LEU A 15 -17.78 -40.36 19.89
CA LEU A 15 -18.03 -39.59 18.67
C LEU A 15 -18.17 -38.08 18.95
N VAL A 16 -18.83 -37.70 20.05
CA VAL A 16 -18.98 -36.29 20.46
C VAL A 16 -17.64 -35.65 20.85
N LEU A 17 -16.71 -36.40 21.45
CA LEU A 17 -15.37 -35.90 21.78
C LEU A 17 -14.50 -35.67 20.53
N LEU A 18 -14.60 -36.52 19.51
CA LEU A 18 -13.86 -36.34 18.25
C LEU A 18 -14.40 -35.17 17.41
N PHE A 19 -15.71 -34.94 17.38
CA PHE A 19 -16.28 -33.80 16.68
C PHE A 19 -16.20 -32.48 17.48
N GLY A 20 -16.20 -32.52 18.81
CA GLY A 20 -16.10 -31.33 19.67
C GLY A 20 -14.78 -30.57 19.53
N ALA A 21 -13.66 -31.29 19.31
CA ALA A 21 -12.34 -30.67 19.13
C ALA A 21 -12.22 -29.86 17.82
N PHE A 22 -12.99 -30.20 16.78
CA PHE A 22 -13.01 -29.44 15.53
C PHE A 22 -13.77 -28.11 15.60
N TYR A 23 -14.71 -27.97 16.55
CA TYR A 23 -15.49 -26.73 16.70
C TYR A 23 -14.83 -25.69 17.61
N LEU A 24 -13.78 -26.03 18.36
CA LEU A 24 -13.05 -25.07 19.20
C LEU A 24 -12.04 -24.21 18.44
N VAL A 25 -11.62 -24.61 17.23
CA VAL A 25 -10.74 -23.80 16.36
C VAL A 25 -11.49 -22.60 15.75
N LYS A 26 -12.83 -22.66 15.65
CA LYS A 26 -13.61 -21.61 14.97
C LYS A 26 -13.97 -20.39 15.82
N ALA A 27 -13.62 -20.36 17.11
CA ALA A 27 -14.04 -19.29 18.02
C ALA A 27 -12.98 -18.21 18.31
N SER A 28 -11.80 -18.26 17.67
CA SER A 28 -10.74 -17.26 17.86
C SER A 28 -10.43 -16.48 16.58
N GLN A 29 -11.43 -15.77 16.06
CA GLN A 29 -11.24 -14.61 15.16
C GLN A 29 -12.17 -13.49 15.61
N SER A 30 -12.11 -13.15 16.89
CA SER A 30 -12.64 -11.90 17.44
C SER A 30 -11.47 -11.01 17.85
N SER A 31 -10.66 -10.65 16.86
CA SER A 31 -10.11 -9.30 16.85
C SER A 31 -11.08 -8.48 15.99
N PRO A 32 -11.68 -7.38 16.48
CA PRO A 32 -12.14 -6.34 15.59
C PRO A 32 -10.89 -5.71 14.96
N GLU A 33 -10.29 -6.43 14.01
CA GLU A 33 -9.42 -5.82 13.03
C GLU A 33 -10.36 -4.88 12.29
N SER A 34 -10.24 -3.59 12.63
CA SER A 34 -10.86 -2.50 11.91
C SER A 34 -10.77 -2.85 10.43
N ILE A 35 -11.92 -3.02 9.77
CA ILE A 35 -11.97 -3.26 8.33
C ILE A 35 -11.46 -1.97 7.69
N VAL A 36 -10.15 -1.80 7.67
CA VAL A 36 -9.47 -0.87 6.80
C VAL A 36 -9.67 -1.50 5.44
N ALA A 37 -10.76 -1.10 4.78
CA ALA A 37 -10.95 -1.33 3.37
C ALA A 37 -9.59 -1.11 2.69
N PRO A 38 -9.12 -2.02 1.82
CA PRO A 38 -7.84 -1.85 1.17
C PRO A 38 -7.89 -0.50 0.45
N LYS A 39 -7.18 0.51 0.99
CA LYS A 39 -7.00 1.78 0.30
C LYS A 39 -6.16 1.41 -0.90
N VAL A 40 -6.80 1.26 -2.07
CA VAL A 40 -6.11 1.01 -3.32
C VAL A 40 -5.21 2.21 -3.53
N LEU A 41 -3.91 2.02 -3.25
CA LEU A 41 -2.91 3.06 -3.38
C LEU A 41 -2.69 3.28 -4.88
N VAL A 42 -3.37 4.28 -5.43
CA VAL A 42 -3.17 4.72 -6.81
C VAL A 42 -1.81 5.41 -6.86
N THR A 43 -0.96 4.95 -7.78
CA THR A 43 0.36 5.55 -8.03
C THR A 43 0.35 6.18 -9.41
N GLN A 44 0.76 7.44 -9.52
CA GLN A 44 0.79 8.18 -10.77
C GLN A 44 1.98 9.15 -10.83
N TRP A 45 2.17 9.76 -11.99
CA TRP A 45 3.17 10.79 -12.17
C TRP A 45 2.62 12.17 -11.83
N PHE A 46 3.51 13.01 -11.29
CA PHE A 46 3.23 14.38 -10.91
C PHE A 46 4.31 15.29 -11.48
N GLU A 47 3.90 16.40 -12.10
CA GLU A 47 4.80 17.45 -12.55
C GLU A 47 5.11 18.41 -11.40
N PHE A 48 6.38 18.76 -11.23
CA PHE A 48 6.80 19.81 -10.31
C PHE A 48 6.51 21.18 -10.92
N THR A 49 5.62 21.92 -10.27
CA THR A 49 5.15 23.27 -10.64
C THR A 49 5.81 24.37 -9.81
N GLY A 50 6.67 24.00 -8.86
CA GLY A 50 7.46 24.95 -8.07
C GLY A 50 8.59 25.60 -8.85
N SER A 51 9.11 26.68 -8.28
CA SER A 51 10.33 27.36 -8.71
C SER A 51 11.59 26.66 -8.18
N SER A 52 12.77 27.06 -8.65
CA SER A 52 14.06 26.55 -8.15
C SER A 52 14.32 26.85 -6.67
N SER A 53 13.61 27.82 -6.09
CA SER A 53 13.69 28.14 -4.66
C SER A 53 12.69 27.36 -3.79
N ASP A 54 11.72 26.69 -4.42
CA ASP A 54 10.74 25.87 -3.71
C ASP A 54 11.33 24.49 -3.38
N SER A 55 10.90 23.91 -2.26
CA SER A 55 11.36 22.58 -1.87
C SER A 55 10.70 21.52 -2.74
N PRO A 56 11.47 20.61 -3.39
CA PRO A 56 10.90 19.48 -4.14
C PRO A 56 10.28 18.41 -3.22
N THR A 57 10.39 18.56 -1.90
CA THR A 57 9.69 17.68 -0.95
C THR A 57 8.37 18.27 -0.45
N ASP A 58 7.98 19.44 -0.93
CA ASP A 58 6.68 20.04 -0.65
C ASP A 58 5.62 19.46 -1.63
N PRO A 59 4.67 18.63 -1.15
CA PRO A 59 3.68 17.98 -2.00
C PRO A 59 2.70 18.98 -2.64
N THR A 60 2.59 20.20 -2.12
CA THR A 60 1.72 21.25 -2.67
C THR A 60 2.25 21.86 -3.97
N LYS A 61 3.52 21.59 -4.30
CA LYS A 61 4.19 22.08 -5.52
C LYS A 61 4.02 21.15 -6.72
N TYR A 62 3.10 20.20 -6.65
CA TYR A 62 2.91 19.17 -7.66
C TYR A 62 1.52 19.21 -8.29
N ARG A 63 1.45 19.02 -9.60
CA ARG A 63 0.21 18.76 -10.34
C ARG A 63 0.22 17.31 -10.81
N ALA A 64 -0.88 16.59 -10.64
CA ALA A 64 -1.04 15.26 -11.24
C ALA A 64 -1.00 15.36 -12.77
N ILE A 65 -0.26 14.45 -13.41
CA ILE A 65 -0.28 14.30 -14.86
C ILE A 65 -1.42 13.35 -15.20
N GLU A 66 -2.42 13.84 -15.93
CA GLU A 66 -3.63 13.06 -16.22
C GLU A 66 -3.36 11.95 -17.25
N GLU A 67 -4.24 10.95 -17.28
CA GLU A 67 -4.14 9.87 -18.27
C GLU A 67 -4.30 10.43 -19.69
N GLY A 68 -3.29 10.23 -20.53
CA GLY A 68 -3.24 10.76 -21.90
C GLY A 68 -2.56 12.12 -22.04
N GLU A 69 -2.19 12.78 -20.94
CA GLU A 69 -1.33 13.96 -20.96
C GLU A 69 0.13 13.52 -21.24
N PRO A 70 0.86 14.20 -22.16
CA PRO A 70 2.26 13.89 -22.39
C PRO A 70 3.11 14.24 -21.16
N MET A 71 4.07 13.37 -20.83
CA MET A 71 5.05 13.67 -19.78
C MET A 71 5.84 14.94 -20.14
N PRO A 72 6.14 15.83 -19.17
CA PRO A 72 7.01 16.98 -19.41
C PRO A 72 8.38 16.52 -19.91
N THR A 73 9.00 17.34 -20.76
CA THR A 73 10.36 17.10 -21.22
C THR A 73 11.32 17.44 -20.08
N CYS A 74 11.95 16.41 -19.52
CA CYS A 74 12.88 16.53 -18.40
C CYS A 74 14.30 16.22 -18.88
N ASN A 75 15.07 17.23 -19.28
CA ASN A 75 16.47 17.04 -19.65
C ASN A 75 17.32 16.89 -18.39
N PRO A 76 18.17 15.87 -18.22
CA PRO A 76 18.88 15.67 -16.95
C PRO A 76 19.62 16.93 -16.42
N GLY A 77 19.40 17.24 -15.15
CA GLY A 77 19.95 18.41 -14.45
C GLY A 77 19.78 18.30 -12.94
N ASP A 78 19.91 19.40 -12.19
CA ASP A 78 19.93 19.40 -10.72
C ASP A 78 18.58 19.70 -10.05
N GLN A 79 17.53 19.95 -10.82
CA GLN A 79 16.19 20.26 -10.32
C GLN A 79 15.21 19.11 -10.51
N VAL A 80 14.14 19.06 -9.71
CA VAL A 80 13.06 18.08 -9.95
C VAL A 80 12.14 18.57 -11.07
N CYS A 81 11.81 17.67 -11.99
CA CYS A 81 10.89 17.91 -13.09
C CYS A 81 9.54 17.22 -12.85
N ALA A 82 9.59 15.92 -12.54
CA ALA A 82 8.41 15.11 -12.26
C ALA A 82 8.77 13.97 -11.32
N LEU A 83 7.80 13.46 -10.57
CA LEU A 83 7.98 12.28 -9.73
C LEU A 83 6.79 11.33 -9.82
N LYS A 84 7.03 10.06 -9.49
CA LYS A 84 6.01 9.02 -9.41
C LYS A 84 5.76 8.70 -7.94
N ALA A 85 4.54 8.90 -7.48
CA ALA A 85 4.17 8.69 -6.08
C ALA A 85 2.73 8.20 -5.94
N THR A 86 2.42 7.69 -4.75
CA THR A 86 1.04 7.40 -4.35
C THR A 86 0.27 8.69 -4.12
N VAL A 87 -1.01 8.73 -4.49
CA VAL A 87 -1.88 9.87 -4.28
C VAL A 87 -2.42 9.90 -2.83
N ASP A 88 -2.39 11.06 -2.19
CA ASP A 88 -3.01 11.30 -0.88
C ASP A 88 -4.53 11.57 -1.00
N SER A 89 -5.18 11.95 0.11
CA SER A 89 -6.62 12.29 0.09
C SER A 89 -6.94 13.63 -0.59
N ASN A 90 -5.94 14.47 -0.83
CA ASN A 90 -6.07 15.79 -1.45
C ASN A 90 -5.64 15.79 -2.93
N GLY A 91 -5.29 14.63 -3.49
CA GLY A 91 -4.80 14.53 -4.87
C GLY A 91 -3.32 14.87 -5.04
N GLN A 92 -2.56 14.96 -3.95
CA GLN A 92 -1.14 15.31 -3.92
C GLN A 92 -0.26 14.05 -3.81
N PRO A 93 1.03 14.11 -4.21
CA PRO A 93 1.94 13.00 -4.02
C PRO A 93 2.27 12.80 -2.53
N ILE A 94 2.24 11.55 -2.08
CA ILE A 94 2.81 11.15 -0.79
C ILE A 94 4.32 11.05 -0.95
N ILE A 95 5.05 12.02 -0.40
CA ILE A 95 6.52 12.07 -0.44
C ILE A 95 7.08 11.51 0.87
N ASP A 96 7.20 10.19 0.94
CA ASP A 96 7.80 9.49 2.07
C ASP A 96 9.34 9.62 2.11
N SER A 97 9.98 9.13 3.16
CA SER A 97 11.43 9.20 3.33
C SER A 97 12.21 8.48 2.21
N THR A 98 11.64 7.44 1.61
CA THR A 98 12.28 6.70 0.51
C THR A 98 12.31 7.57 -0.74
N LEU A 99 11.19 8.19 -1.09
CA LEU A 99 11.10 9.09 -2.22
C LEU A 99 11.92 10.37 -2.00
N GLN A 100 11.97 10.91 -0.78
CA GLN A 100 12.83 12.05 -0.44
C GLN A 100 14.32 11.75 -0.69
N ASN A 101 14.78 10.57 -0.27
CA ASN A 101 16.16 10.14 -0.54
C ASN A 101 16.41 9.95 -2.05
N GLU A 102 15.43 9.41 -2.77
CA GLU A 102 15.52 9.26 -4.23
C GLU A 102 15.59 10.62 -4.94
N ILE A 103 14.81 11.61 -4.50
CA ILE A 103 14.86 12.99 -4.98
C ILE A 103 16.25 13.58 -4.76
N GLN A 104 16.80 13.46 -3.54
CA GLN A 104 18.14 13.97 -3.23
C GLN A 104 19.22 13.31 -4.09
N ASN A 105 19.15 11.99 -4.28
CA ASN A 105 20.11 11.26 -5.08
C ASN A 105 20.00 11.63 -6.57
N ALA A 106 18.79 11.73 -7.11
CA ALA A 106 18.56 12.08 -8.51
C ALA A 106 19.05 13.50 -8.83
N THR A 107 18.73 14.47 -7.97
CA THR A 107 19.18 15.87 -8.11
C THR A 107 20.70 16.01 -7.95
N SER A 108 21.29 15.35 -6.95
CA SER A 108 22.75 15.42 -6.69
C SER A 108 23.57 14.72 -7.78
N SER A 109 23.06 13.62 -8.34
CA SER A 109 23.72 12.91 -9.45
C SER A 109 23.39 13.48 -10.82
N GLN A 110 22.41 14.39 -10.89
CA GLN A 110 21.86 14.93 -12.13
C GLN A 110 21.38 13.83 -13.10
N GLN A 111 20.84 12.75 -12.54
CA GLN A 111 20.37 11.59 -13.29
C GLN A 111 18.94 11.25 -12.89
N HIS A 112 18.16 10.79 -13.86
CA HIS A 112 16.84 10.24 -13.57
C HIS A 112 16.95 8.96 -12.77
N SER A 113 15.90 8.69 -12.00
CA SER A 113 15.71 7.43 -11.28
C SER A 113 14.40 6.75 -11.72
N ALA A 114 14.00 5.69 -11.01
CA ALA A 114 12.77 4.96 -11.31
C ALA A 114 11.50 5.78 -11.02
N ASN A 115 11.56 6.66 -10.02
CA ASN A 115 10.43 7.47 -9.55
C ASN A 115 10.68 8.97 -9.61
N VAL A 116 11.86 9.44 -10.03
CA VAL A 116 12.17 10.87 -10.13
C VAL A 116 12.78 11.19 -11.49
N ARG A 117 12.19 12.18 -12.15
CA ARG A 117 12.75 12.84 -13.33
C ARG A 117 13.28 14.19 -12.90
N VAL A 118 14.48 14.51 -13.38
CA VAL A 118 15.18 15.76 -13.08
C VAL A 118 15.27 16.63 -14.32
N ARG A 119 15.39 17.94 -14.13
CA ARG A 119 15.59 18.95 -15.17
C ARG A 119 16.76 19.88 -14.85
N ASP A 120 17.27 20.55 -15.87
CA ASP A 120 18.19 21.69 -15.76
C ASP A 120 17.52 22.98 -15.29
#